data_AF-A0A7C6D8P2-F1
#
_entry.id   AF-A0A7C6D8P2-F1
#
_cell.length_a   1.000
_cell.length_b   1.000
_cell.length_c   1.000
_cell.angle_alpha   90.00
_cell.angle_beta   90.00
_cell.angle_gamma   90.00
#
_symmetry.space_group_name_H-M   'P 1'
#
loop_
_entity.id
_entity.type
_entity.pdbx_description
1 polymer ?
#
loop_
_entity_poly.entity_id
_entity_poly.type
_entity_poly.pdbx_seq_one_letter_code
_entity_poly.pdbx_strand_id
1 'polypeptide(L)'
;MARRVSKGFVDAIVLAVIAGVILGLGWAMARAYETRKAYTPTNLIRLHIIGNSDSDADQEVKLRVRDSIVDTFGGYLIHAENAEHAEKILQELLPQIERAASECLAESGMVYDARAKLAIEFYPDRYYEEPSGEPVLLPAGLYKSLQVTLGAGKGDNWWCIMYPPMCFIDIVRRSDGSNEALSSLPGILTGNDRYILVDEESLKEVEPELRFLIIDLLEKGKRALSAIFSSKVSARTSLEPRK
;
A
#
# COMPACT_ATOMS: atom_id res chain seq x y z
N MET A 1 19.18 56.96 -20.31
CA MET A 1 19.55 55.96 -21.33
C MET A 1 18.75 54.68 -21.09
N ALA A 2 17.66 54.46 -21.82
CA ALA A 2 16.90 53.22 -21.74
C ALA A 2 17.56 52.18 -22.66
N ARG A 3 18.16 51.13 -22.09
CA ARG A 3 18.70 50.00 -22.87
C ARG A 3 17.53 49.32 -23.58
N ARG A 4 17.44 49.49 -24.89
CA ARG A 4 16.48 48.79 -25.76
C ARG A 4 16.86 47.32 -25.76
N VAL A 5 16.17 46.54 -24.94
CA VAL A 5 16.31 45.08 -24.94
C VAL A 5 15.89 44.58 -26.33
N SER A 6 16.77 43.87 -27.03
CA SER A 6 16.46 43.36 -28.37
C SER A 6 15.36 42.30 -28.27
N LYS A 7 14.46 42.25 -29.26
CA LYS A 7 13.35 41.29 -29.29
C LYS A 7 13.84 39.84 -29.11
N GLY A 8 15.00 39.51 -29.68
CA GLY A 8 15.64 38.20 -29.51
C GLY A 8 16.10 37.87 -28.08
N PHE A 9 16.42 38.87 -27.25
CA PHE A 9 16.73 38.64 -25.83
C PHE A 9 15.46 38.33 -25.03
N VAL A 10 14.33 38.97 -25.36
CA VAL A 10 13.03 38.66 -24.74
C VAL A 10 12.58 37.26 -25.14
N ASP A 11 12.70 36.90 -26.43
CA ASP A 11 12.34 35.57 -26.94
C ASP A 11 13.20 34.47 -26.30
N ALA A 12 14.50 34.72 -26.08
CA ALA A 12 15.39 33.79 -25.39
C ALA A 12 15.00 33.58 -23.92
N ILE A 13 14.60 34.64 -23.20
CA ILE A 13 14.11 34.52 -21.82
C ILE A 13 12.81 33.71 -21.78
N VAL A 14 11.87 33.97 -22.69
CA VAL A 14 10.60 33.24 -22.74
C VAL A 14 10.84 31.75 -23.00
N LEU A 15 11.73 31.41 -23.94
CA LEU A 15 12.10 30.01 -24.21
C LEU A 15 12.78 29.34 -23.01
N ALA A 16 13.66 30.04 -22.30
CA ALA A 16 14.31 29.52 -21.10
C ALA A 16 13.32 29.25 -19.96
N VAL A 17 12.33 30.13 -19.77
CA VAL A 17 11.27 29.94 -18.76
C VAL A 17 10.38 28.75 -19.12
N ILE A 18 9.98 28.61 -20.39
CA ILE A 18 9.18 27.46 -20.84
C ILE A 18 9.95 26.16 -20.65
N ALA A 19 11.23 26.11 -21.04
CA ALA A 19 12.08 24.95 -20.83
C ALA A 19 12.23 24.60 -19.34
N GLY A 20 12.43 25.61 -18.48
CA GLY A 20 12.49 25.41 -17.02
C GLY A 20 11.19 24.86 -16.44
N VAL A 21 10.03 25.31 -16.92
CA VAL A 21 8.72 24.78 -16.50
C VAL A 21 8.54 23.33 -16.96
N ILE A 22 8.91 23.00 -18.20
CA ILE A 22 8.83 21.63 -18.73
C ILE A 22 9.77 20.70 -17.93
N LEU A 23 11.00 21.12 -17.66
CA LEU A 23 11.96 20.36 -16.86
C LEU A 23 11.49 20.20 -15.41
N GLY A 24 10.91 21.24 -14.80
CA GLY A 24 10.37 21.19 -13.44
C GLY A 24 9.14 20.28 -13.33
N LEU A 25 8.24 20.32 -14.32
CA LEU A 25 7.10 19.41 -14.40
C LEU A 25 7.55 17.97 -14.66
N GLY A 26 8.52 17.76 -15.54
CA GLY A 26 9.12 16.45 -15.79
C GLY A 26 9.80 15.87 -14.54
N TRP A 27 10.52 16.71 -13.78
CA TRP A 27 11.14 16.30 -12.51
C TRP A 27 10.11 16.03 -11.42
N ALA A 28 9.04 16.81 -11.32
CA ALA A 28 7.94 16.57 -10.39
C ALA A 28 7.16 15.29 -10.75
N MET A 29 6.93 15.04 -12.04
CA MET A 29 6.31 13.82 -12.55
C MET A 29 7.21 12.60 -12.28
N ALA A 30 8.51 12.71 -12.51
CA ALA A 30 9.49 11.67 -12.19
C ALA A 30 9.51 11.40 -10.67
N ARG A 31 9.57 12.43 -9.82
CA ARG A 31 9.47 12.30 -8.36
C ARG A 31 8.15 11.65 -7.89
N ALA A 32 7.04 11.97 -8.55
CA ALA A 32 5.74 11.40 -8.24
C ALA A 32 5.61 9.94 -8.72
N TYR A 33 6.35 9.57 -9.76
CA TYR A 33 6.43 8.21 -10.29
C TYR A 33 7.25 7.30 -9.35
N GLU A 34 8.31 7.83 -8.74
CA GLU A 34 9.23 7.12 -7.83
C GLU A 34 8.62 6.67 -6.47
N THR A 35 7.33 6.90 -6.17
CA THR A 35 6.85 6.82 -4.75
C THR A 35 5.60 6.00 -4.46
N ARG A 36 5.14 5.12 -5.35
CA ARG A 36 4.16 4.09 -4.96
C ARG A 36 4.57 2.71 -5.46
N LYS A 37 5.08 1.88 -4.54
CA LYS A 37 5.22 0.43 -4.77
C LYS A 37 3.83 -0.13 -5.05
N ALA A 38 3.54 -0.42 -6.31
CA ALA A 38 2.30 -1.07 -6.68
C ALA A 38 2.36 -2.52 -6.20
N TYR A 39 1.46 -2.87 -5.27
CA TYR A 39 1.22 -4.27 -4.94
C TYR A 39 0.65 -4.97 -6.17
N THR A 40 1.36 -5.98 -6.66
CA THR A 40 1.01 -6.72 -7.87
C THR A 40 0.89 -8.21 -7.55
N PRO A 41 0.18 -8.99 -8.38
CA PRO A 41 0.06 -10.42 -8.13
C PRO A 41 1.37 -11.21 -8.10
N THR A 42 2.45 -10.64 -8.62
CA THR A 42 3.77 -11.27 -8.68
C THR A 42 4.64 -10.98 -7.46
N ASN A 43 4.39 -9.89 -6.73
CA ASN A 43 5.27 -9.45 -5.63
C ASN A 43 4.69 -9.73 -4.24
N LEU A 44 3.57 -10.45 -4.14
CA LEU A 44 2.90 -10.70 -2.88
C LEU A 44 2.38 -12.13 -2.74
N ILE A 45 2.35 -12.61 -1.51
CA ILE A 45 1.68 -13.84 -1.12
C ILE A 45 0.55 -13.46 -0.17
N ARG A 46 -0.67 -13.87 -0.51
CA ARG A 46 -1.85 -13.60 0.32
C ARG A 46 -2.06 -14.72 1.33
N LEU A 47 -2.72 -14.38 2.43
CA LEU A 47 -3.23 -15.34 3.40
C LEU A 47 -4.76 -15.40 3.24
N HIS A 48 -5.27 -16.62 3.10
CA HIS A 48 -6.70 -16.92 3.05
C HIS A 48 -7.03 -17.96 4.11
N ILE A 49 -7.82 -17.57 5.11
CA ILE A 49 -8.31 -18.50 6.13
C ILE A 49 -9.80 -18.69 5.93
N ILE A 50 -10.20 -19.92 5.64
CA ILE A 50 -11.59 -20.30 5.35
C ILE A 50 -12.18 -20.92 6.61
N GLY A 51 -13.24 -20.33 7.15
CA GLY A 51 -13.89 -20.80 8.37
C GLY A 51 -14.57 -22.16 8.20
N ASN A 52 -14.79 -22.87 9.31
CA ASN A 52 -15.57 -24.10 9.29
C ASN A 52 -17.07 -23.82 9.03
N SER A 53 -17.63 -22.81 9.72
CA SER A 53 -18.99 -22.28 9.54
C SER A 53 -19.07 -20.79 9.93
N ASP A 54 -20.26 -20.19 9.82
CA ASP A 54 -20.53 -18.79 10.20
C ASP A 54 -21.03 -18.62 11.65
N SER A 55 -20.92 -19.67 12.47
CA SER A 55 -21.25 -19.52 13.90
C SER A 55 -20.23 -18.63 14.61
N ASP A 56 -20.68 -17.89 15.63
CA ASP A 56 -19.81 -16.97 16.39
C ASP A 56 -18.54 -17.66 16.92
N ALA A 57 -18.66 -18.91 17.39
CA ALA A 57 -17.52 -19.71 17.87
C ALA A 57 -16.51 -20.03 16.76
N ASP A 58 -16.98 -20.42 15.57
CA ASP A 58 -16.12 -20.70 14.41
C ASP A 58 -15.45 -19.43 13.88
N GLN A 59 -16.13 -18.30 13.97
CA GLN A 59 -15.60 -17.00 13.57
C GLN A 59 -14.54 -16.52 14.57
N GLU A 60 -14.77 -16.68 15.88
CA GLU A 60 -13.80 -16.35 16.92
C GLU A 60 -12.53 -17.19 16.80
N VAL A 61 -12.65 -18.52 16.71
CA VAL A 61 -11.50 -19.40 16.60
C VAL A 61 -10.71 -19.18 15.30
N LYS A 62 -11.38 -18.81 14.21
CA LYS A 62 -10.71 -18.42 12.96
C LYS A 62 -9.75 -17.24 13.17
N LEU A 63 -10.15 -16.24 13.94
CA LEU A 63 -9.29 -15.10 14.25
C LEU A 63 -8.12 -15.51 15.15
N ARG A 64 -8.33 -16.44 16.08
CA ARG A 64 -7.22 -16.99 16.90
C ARG A 64 -6.23 -17.80 16.08
N VAL A 65 -6.70 -18.63 15.15
CA VAL A 65 -5.84 -19.38 14.22
C VAL A 65 -5.05 -18.42 13.34
N ARG A 66 -5.69 -17.35 12.83
CA ARG A 66 -5.00 -16.28 12.10
C ARG A 66 -3.85 -15.72 12.93
N ASP A 67 -4.11 -15.34 14.16
CA ASP A 67 -3.12 -14.69 15.02
C ASP A 67 -1.96 -15.65 15.31
N SER A 68 -2.26 -16.90 15.67
CA SER A 68 -1.27 -17.96 15.86
C SER A 68 -0.35 -18.15 14.66
N ILE A 69 -0.91 -18.21 13.44
CA ILE A 69 -0.12 -18.38 12.22
C ILE A 69 0.77 -17.16 11.97
N VAL A 70 0.22 -15.96 12.08
CA VAL A 70 0.95 -14.74 11.76
C VAL A 70 2.05 -14.47 12.78
N ASP A 71 1.79 -14.68 14.06
CA ASP A 71 2.77 -14.49 15.13
C ASP A 71 3.91 -15.52 15.04
N THR A 72 3.58 -16.77 14.74
CA THR A 72 4.56 -17.85 14.67
C THR A 72 5.40 -17.77 13.40
N PHE A 73 4.76 -17.53 12.24
CA PHE A 73 5.40 -17.69 10.93
C PHE A 73 5.73 -16.36 10.23
N GLY A 74 5.13 -15.25 10.64
CA GLY A 74 5.38 -13.93 10.04
C GLY A 74 6.84 -13.51 10.13
N GLY A 75 7.52 -13.86 11.22
CA GLY A 75 8.95 -13.58 11.43
C GLY A 75 9.87 -14.24 10.41
N TYR A 76 9.53 -15.45 9.95
CA TYR A 76 10.33 -16.18 8.96
C TYR A 76 10.34 -15.49 7.59
N LEU A 77 9.32 -14.69 7.30
CA LEU A 77 9.18 -13.98 6.02
C LEU A 77 9.86 -12.61 6.01
N ILE A 78 10.32 -12.10 7.16
CA ILE A 78 11.06 -10.83 7.24
C ILE A 78 12.35 -10.88 6.41
N HIS A 79 13.00 -12.04 6.35
CA HIS A 79 14.27 -12.22 5.65
C HIS A 79 14.08 -12.70 4.20
N ALA A 80 12.85 -12.81 3.70
CA ALA A 80 12.60 -13.22 2.34
C ALA A 80 12.87 -12.07 1.36
N GLU A 81 13.81 -12.30 0.44
CA GLU A 81 14.27 -11.32 -0.56
C GLU A 81 13.17 -10.94 -1.57
N ASN A 82 12.30 -11.89 -1.91
CA ASN A 82 11.21 -11.71 -2.89
C ASN A 82 10.08 -12.73 -2.63
N ALA A 83 8.99 -12.60 -3.39
CA ALA A 83 7.82 -13.47 -3.27
C ALA A 83 8.14 -14.94 -3.58
N GLU A 84 9.05 -15.24 -4.51
CA GLU A 84 9.49 -16.60 -4.81
C GLU A 84 10.26 -17.23 -3.65
N HIS A 85 11.11 -16.46 -2.97
CA HIS A 85 11.82 -16.92 -1.78
C HIS A 85 10.84 -17.14 -0.62
N ALA A 86 9.92 -16.20 -0.39
CA ALA A 86 8.86 -16.33 0.60
C ALA A 86 7.99 -17.58 0.37
N GLU A 87 7.67 -17.89 -0.89
CA GLU A 87 6.91 -19.09 -1.26
C GLU A 87 7.65 -20.37 -0.90
N LYS A 88 8.98 -20.45 -1.14
CA LYS A 88 9.78 -21.60 -0.74
C LYS A 88 9.82 -21.79 0.77
N ILE A 89 10.02 -20.71 1.51
CA ILE A 89 9.97 -20.74 2.99
C ILE A 89 8.61 -21.26 3.46
N LEU A 90 7.51 -20.73 2.91
CA LEU A 90 6.17 -21.19 3.26
C LEU A 90 5.94 -22.65 2.88
N GLN A 91 6.43 -23.11 1.73
CA GLN A 91 6.31 -24.49 1.28
C GLN A 91 6.99 -25.47 2.26
N GLU A 92 8.15 -25.09 2.81
CA GLU A 92 8.86 -25.86 3.84
C GLU A 92 8.15 -25.83 5.20
N LEU A 93 7.46 -24.72 5.50
CA LEU A 93 6.74 -24.50 6.76
C LEU A 93 5.29 -24.99 6.74
N LEU A 94 4.77 -25.46 5.59
CA LEU A 94 3.38 -25.91 5.47
C LEU A 94 2.96 -26.92 6.55
N PRO A 95 3.72 -28.00 6.83
CA PRO A 95 3.36 -28.96 7.88
C PRO A 95 3.29 -28.34 9.29
N GLN A 96 4.14 -27.35 9.57
CA GLN A 96 4.17 -26.63 10.85
C GLN A 96 2.99 -25.67 10.94
N ILE A 97 2.62 -25.01 9.84
CA ILE A 97 1.44 -24.14 9.75
C ILE A 97 0.17 -24.95 10.00
N GLU A 98 0.02 -26.12 9.36
CA GLU A 98 -1.12 -27.02 9.60
C GLU A 98 -1.20 -27.45 11.06
N ARG A 99 -0.05 -27.79 11.65
CA ARG A 99 0.03 -28.22 13.04
C ARG A 99 -0.36 -27.09 13.99
N ALA A 100 0.21 -25.90 13.85
CA ALA A 100 -0.10 -24.75 14.69
C ALA A 100 -1.60 -24.37 14.61
N ALA A 101 -2.17 -24.40 13.40
CA ALA A 101 -3.59 -24.15 13.21
C ALA A 101 -4.46 -25.22 13.91
N SER A 102 -4.10 -26.50 13.78
CA SER A 102 -4.84 -27.60 14.41
C SER A 102 -4.70 -27.63 15.93
N GLU A 103 -3.51 -27.30 16.45
CA GLU A 103 -3.28 -27.12 17.89
C GLU A 103 -4.14 -25.98 18.45
N CYS A 104 -4.19 -24.82 17.77
CA CYS A 104 -5.04 -23.70 18.16
C CYS A 104 -6.55 -24.06 18.17
N LEU A 105 -7.00 -24.85 17.19
CA LEU A 105 -8.36 -25.39 17.14
C LEU A 105 -8.65 -26.31 18.33
N ALA A 106 -7.75 -27.24 18.63
CA ALA A 106 -7.90 -28.18 19.74
C ALA A 106 -7.91 -27.48 21.10
N GLU A 107 -7.03 -26.50 21.31
CA GLU A 107 -7.00 -25.66 22.53
C GLU A 107 -8.28 -24.84 22.71
N SER A 108 -8.94 -24.49 21.60
CA SER A 108 -10.24 -23.79 21.60
C SER A 108 -11.43 -24.75 21.73
N GLY A 109 -11.20 -26.06 21.91
CA GLY A 109 -12.25 -27.06 22.09
C GLY A 109 -12.93 -27.53 20.80
N MET A 110 -12.35 -27.22 19.64
CA MET A 110 -12.89 -27.63 18.34
C MET A 110 -12.49 -29.07 18.03
N VAL A 111 -13.40 -29.83 17.44
CA VAL A 111 -13.23 -31.27 17.14
C VAL A 111 -12.80 -31.56 15.70
N TYR A 112 -12.44 -30.52 14.95
CA TYR A 112 -12.01 -30.60 13.57
C TYR A 112 -10.61 -30.01 13.40
N ASP A 113 -9.91 -30.46 12.36
CA ASP A 113 -8.54 -30.03 12.06
C ASP A 113 -8.50 -28.89 11.02
N ALA A 114 -7.28 -28.39 10.77
CA ALA A 114 -6.97 -27.44 9.72
C ALA A 114 -6.16 -28.09 8.59
N ARG A 115 -6.30 -27.57 7.38
CA ARG A 115 -5.54 -27.97 6.18
C ARG A 115 -4.93 -26.75 5.53
N ALA A 116 -3.64 -26.77 5.25
CA ALA A 116 -2.91 -25.68 4.63
C ALA A 116 -2.35 -26.09 3.27
N LYS A 117 -2.40 -25.17 2.30
CA LYS A 117 -1.76 -25.37 1.00
C LYS A 117 -1.34 -24.04 0.40
N LEU A 118 -0.32 -24.08 -0.43
CA LEU A 118 -0.01 -23.00 -1.35
C LEU A 118 -0.73 -23.24 -2.67
N ALA A 119 -1.42 -22.22 -3.17
CA ALA A 119 -2.17 -22.29 -4.42
C ALA A 119 -2.23 -20.93 -5.11
N ILE A 120 -2.53 -20.95 -6.41
CA ILE A 120 -2.96 -19.75 -7.14
C ILE A 120 -4.48 -19.63 -7.01
N GLU A 121 -4.94 -18.49 -6.52
CA GLU A 121 -6.36 -18.23 -6.26
C GLU A 121 -6.76 -16.86 -6.79
N PHE A 122 -8.01 -16.76 -7.26
CA PHE A 122 -8.57 -15.48 -7.67
C PHE A 122 -9.05 -14.69 -6.45
N TYR A 123 -8.64 -13.43 -6.38
CA TYR A 123 -9.11 -12.49 -5.37
C TYR A 123 -9.88 -11.34 -6.02
N PRO A 124 -10.94 -10.86 -5.36
CA PRO A 124 -11.60 -9.61 -5.75
C PRO A 124 -10.76 -8.39 -5.35
N ASP A 125 -11.16 -7.23 -5.86
CA ASP A 125 -10.63 -5.93 -5.42
C ASP A 125 -10.75 -5.78 -3.90
N ARG A 126 -9.68 -5.34 -3.25
CA ARG A 126 -9.65 -5.10 -1.81
C ARG A 126 -8.91 -3.82 -1.48
N TYR A 127 -9.51 -3.03 -0.58
CA TYR A 127 -8.88 -1.87 0.00
C TYR A 127 -8.26 -2.24 1.35
N TYR A 128 -7.03 -1.78 1.57
CA TYR A 128 -6.32 -1.89 2.83
C TYR A 128 -5.94 -0.49 3.31
N GLU A 129 -5.89 -0.28 4.63
CA GLU A 129 -5.50 1.01 5.20
C GLU A 129 -4.00 1.02 5.50
N GLU A 130 -3.28 2.01 4.97
CA GLU A 130 -1.89 2.21 5.34
C GLU A 130 -1.75 2.85 6.74
N PRO A 131 -0.56 2.74 7.38
CA PRO A 131 -0.24 3.52 8.57
C PRO A 131 -0.36 5.04 8.37
N SER A 132 -0.28 5.52 7.12
CA SER A 132 -0.50 6.92 6.73
C SER A 132 -1.98 7.35 6.76
N GLY A 133 -2.92 6.40 6.84
CA GLY A 133 -4.36 6.63 6.73
C GLY A 133 -4.86 6.72 5.28
N GLU A 134 -4.01 6.48 4.28
CA GLU A 134 -4.42 6.41 2.87
C GLU A 134 -4.85 4.99 2.49
N PRO A 135 -5.95 4.82 1.74
CA PRO A 135 -6.39 3.51 1.29
C PRO A 135 -5.56 3.03 0.09
N VAL A 136 -5.06 1.80 0.18
CA VAL A 136 -4.39 1.09 -0.92
C VAL A 136 -5.36 0.11 -1.55
N LEU A 137 -5.58 0.25 -2.85
CA LEU A 137 -6.31 -0.72 -3.66
C LEU A 137 -5.37 -1.84 -4.10
N LEU A 138 -5.69 -3.07 -3.72
CA LEU A 138 -5.18 -4.27 -4.38
C LEU A 138 -6.19 -4.71 -5.44
N PRO A 139 -5.79 -4.75 -6.72
CA PRO A 139 -6.69 -5.09 -7.81
C PRO A 139 -7.13 -6.57 -7.76
N ALA A 140 -8.24 -6.88 -8.42
CA ALA A 140 -8.68 -8.24 -8.62
C ALA A 140 -7.70 -8.99 -9.53
N GLY A 141 -7.46 -10.27 -9.25
CA GLY A 141 -6.49 -11.05 -10.01
C GLY A 141 -6.16 -12.41 -9.41
N LEU A 142 -5.27 -13.13 -10.08
CA LEU A 142 -4.75 -14.42 -9.62
C LEU A 142 -3.50 -14.20 -8.78
N TYR A 143 -3.56 -14.57 -7.51
CA TYR A 143 -2.49 -14.38 -6.54
C TYR A 143 -1.97 -15.71 -6.02
N LYS A 144 -0.68 -15.75 -5.67
CA LYS A 144 -0.15 -16.78 -4.77
C LYS A 144 -0.80 -16.62 -3.40
N SER A 145 -1.33 -17.72 -2.87
CA SER A 145 -2.11 -17.74 -1.64
C SER A 145 -1.70 -18.90 -0.76
N LEU A 146 -1.37 -18.59 0.50
CA LEU A 146 -1.42 -19.56 1.59
C LEU A 146 -2.88 -19.70 2.02
N GLN A 147 -3.49 -20.82 1.65
CA GLN A 147 -4.85 -21.16 2.03
C GLN A 147 -4.82 -22.04 3.26
N VAL A 148 -5.59 -21.68 4.28
CA VAL A 148 -5.81 -22.47 5.49
C VAL A 148 -7.31 -22.71 5.65
N THR A 149 -7.74 -23.95 5.42
CA THR A 149 -9.14 -24.36 5.54
C THR A 149 -9.37 -24.99 6.90
N LEU A 150 -10.32 -24.45 7.67
CA LEU A 150 -10.73 -24.98 8.97
C LEU A 150 -11.92 -25.92 8.76
N GLY A 151 -11.81 -27.16 9.23
CA GLY A 151 -12.89 -28.15 9.16
C GLY A 151 -13.49 -28.29 7.76
N ALA A 152 -14.79 -28.05 7.64
CA ALA A 152 -15.54 -28.20 6.40
C ALA A 152 -15.30 -27.07 5.37
N GLY A 153 -14.68 -25.95 5.76
CA GLY A 153 -14.42 -24.82 4.86
C GLY A 153 -15.68 -24.15 4.31
N LYS A 154 -16.75 -24.06 5.11
CA LYS A 154 -18.06 -23.51 4.70
C LYS A 154 -18.38 -22.14 5.30
N GLY A 155 -17.51 -21.65 6.17
CA GLY A 155 -17.68 -20.36 6.82
C GLY A 155 -17.02 -19.22 6.06
N ASP A 156 -17.22 -18.03 6.59
CA ASP A 156 -16.71 -16.79 6.02
C ASP A 156 -15.19 -16.80 5.86
N ASN A 157 -14.75 -16.09 4.83
CA ASN A 157 -13.34 -15.98 4.47
C ASN A 157 -12.67 -14.84 5.24
N TRP A 158 -11.46 -15.08 5.72
CA TRP A 158 -10.56 -14.05 6.22
C TRP A 158 -9.39 -13.88 5.25
N TRP A 159 -9.12 -12.64 4.85
CA TRP A 159 -8.14 -12.30 3.81
C TRP A 159 -7.07 -11.36 4.34
N CYS A 160 -5.81 -11.61 4.00
CA CYS A 160 -4.70 -10.75 4.39
C CYS A 160 -3.50 -10.89 3.42
N ILE A 161 -2.43 -10.11 3.62
CA ILE A 161 -1.18 -10.16 2.85
C ILE A 161 -0.07 -10.71 3.76
N MET A 162 0.36 -11.94 3.49
CA MET A 162 1.36 -12.68 4.27
C MET A 162 2.79 -12.25 3.91
N TYR A 163 3.03 -12.01 2.62
CA TYR A 163 4.29 -11.44 2.13
C TYR A 163 3.99 -10.27 1.19
N PRO A 164 4.57 -9.08 1.41
CA PRO A 164 5.29 -8.68 2.63
C PRO A 164 4.41 -8.83 3.89
N PRO A 165 4.98 -8.98 5.11
CA PRO A 165 4.24 -9.37 6.32
C PRO A 165 3.32 -8.27 6.88
N MET A 166 2.32 -7.85 6.10
CA MET A 166 1.36 -6.81 6.46
C MET A 166 0.39 -7.30 7.55
N CYS A 167 0.07 -8.60 7.58
CA CYS A 167 -0.80 -9.18 8.60
C CYS A 167 -0.24 -8.99 10.02
N PHE A 168 1.08 -9.07 10.16
CA PHE A 168 1.75 -8.96 11.46
C PHE A 168 1.56 -7.56 12.06
N ILE A 169 1.63 -6.52 11.23
CA ILE A 169 1.44 -5.12 11.65
C ILE A 169 0.00 -4.88 12.13
N ASP A 170 -0.99 -5.49 11.48
CA ASP A 170 -2.40 -5.33 11.84
C ASP A 170 -2.73 -5.98 13.21
N ILE A 171 -2.06 -7.10 13.55
CA ILE A 171 -2.19 -7.74 14.86
C ILE A 171 -1.55 -6.90 15.95
N VAL A 172 -0.30 -6.45 15.72
CA VAL A 172 0.43 -5.57 16.65
C VAL A 172 -0.45 -4.36 17.00
N ARG A 173 -0.91 -3.59 16.00
CA ARG A 173 -1.78 -2.41 16.19
C ARG A 173 -3.06 -2.71 16.99
N ARG A 174 -3.68 -3.87 16.81
CA ARG A 174 -4.91 -4.24 17.55
C ARG A 174 -4.62 -4.66 18.99
N SER A 175 -3.45 -5.24 19.25
CA SER A 175 -3.07 -5.77 20.56
C SER A 175 -2.59 -4.70 21.54
N ASP A 176 -1.87 -3.68 21.05
CA ASP A 176 -1.18 -2.68 21.89
C ASP A 176 -1.76 -1.26 21.78
N GLY A 177 -2.63 -1.02 20.79
CA GLY A 177 -3.29 0.26 20.54
C GLY A 177 -2.33 1.45 20.31
N SER A 178 -1.02 1.22 20.18
CA SER A 178 -0.01 2.27 20.19
C SER A 178 1.09 2.03 19.14
N ASN A 179 1.38 3.05 18.34
CA ASN A 179 2.47 3.02 17.35
C ASN A 179 3.88 2.84 17.98
N GLU A 180 3.97 2.82 19.31
CA GLU A 180 5.22 2.64 20.06
C GLU A 180 5.64 1.17 20.14
N ALA A 181 4.71 0.21 20.16
CA ALA A 181 5.08 -1.20 20.15
C ALA A 181 5.69 -1.63 18.81
N LEU A 182 5.21 -1.03 17.71
CA LEU A 182 5.85 -1.13 16.41
C LEU A 182 7.33 -0.77 16.55
N SER A 183 7.64 0.33 17.30
CA SER A 183 8.98 0.90 17.57
C SER A 183 10.03 -0.07 18.18
N SER A 184 9.55 -1.16 18.79
CA SER A 184 10.35 -2.07 19.64
C SER A 184 10.63 -3.44 19.02
N LEU A 185 10.15 -3.69 17.79
CA LEU A 185 10.38 -4.94 17.07
C LEU A 185 11.86 -5.06 16.66
N PRO A 186 12.57 -6.14 17.06
CA PRO A 186 14.00 -6.27 16.79
C PRO A 186 14.25 -6.40 15.29
N GLY A 187 15.01 -5.45 14.72
CA GLY A 187 15.50 -5.50 13.34
C GLY A 187 14.53 -5.09 12.24
N ILE A 188 13.30 -4.67 12.55
CA ILE A 188 12.33 -4.13 11.58
C ILE A 188 12.23 -2.61 11.73
N LEU A 189 13.22 -1.90 12.31
CA LEU A 189 13.02 -0.48 12.60
C LEU A 189 14.22 0.46 12.69
N THR A 190 15.43 -0.04 12.46
CA THR A 190 16.61 0.84 12.49
C THR A 190 17.00 1.22 11.08
N GLY A 191 16.26 2.18 10.53
CA GLY A 191 16.53 2.84 9.26
C GLY A 191 15.41 3.84 8.99
N ASN A 192 15.70 4.98 8.34
CA ASN A 192 14.71 6.02 8.00
C ASN A 192 13.66 5.58 6.96
N ASP A 193 13.33 4.29 6.94
CA ASP A 193 12.43 3.65 6.00
C ASP A 193 11.05 3.59 6.64
N ARG A 194 10.15 4.47 6.19
CA ARG A 194 8.72 4.23 6.34
C ARG A 194 8.41 2.96 5.52
N TYR A 195 8.26 1.80 6.17
CA TYR A 195 7.87 0.55 5.48
C TYR A 195 6.69 0.81 4.54
N ILE A 196 6.76 0.45 3.27
CA ILE A 196 6.71 -0.92 2.74
C ILE A 196 8.05 -1.32 2.08
N LEU A 197 8.74 -2.37 2.55
CA LEU A 197 10.00 -2.82 1.92
C LEU A 197 9.83 -4.15 1.15
N VAL A 198 9.60 -4.06 -0.16
CA VAL A 198 10.21 -4.96 -1.16
C VAL A 198 11.12 -4.11 -2.03
N ASP A 199 12.33 -4.59 -2.26
CA ASP A 199 13.42 -3.97 -3.00
C ASP A 199 13.02 -3.39 -4.38
N GLU A 200 13.65 -2.28 -4.74
CA GLU A 200 13.23 -1.27 -5.73
C GLU A 200 13.54 -1.69 -7.19
N GLU A 201 14.11 -2.86 -7.42
CA GLU A 201 14.62 -3.26 -8.75
C GLU A 201 13.65 -4.13 -9.59
N SER A 202 12.43 -4.41 -9.12
CA SER A 202 11.57 -5.44 -9.76
C SER A 202 10.12 -5.05 -10.09
N LEU A 203 9.74 -3.77 -10.07
CA LEU A 203 8.37 -3.36 -10.42
C LEU A 203 8.31 -2.72 -11.82
N LYS A 204 7.82 -3.48 -12.81
CA LYS A 204 7.36 -2.93 -14.11
C LYS A 204 5.91 -2.49 -14.02
N GLU A 205 5.65 -1.31 -14.59
CA GLU A 205 4.39 -0.57 -14.59
C GLU A 205 3.19 -1.31 -15.18
N VAL A 206 2.03 -1.13 -14.54
CA VAL A 206 0.70 -1.23 -15.17
C VAL A 206 0.13 0.20 -15.19
N GLU A 207 -0.29 0.68 -16.37
CA GLU A 207 -0.77 2.05 -16.61
C GLU A 207 -2.04 2.39 -15.81
N PRO A 208 -2.05 3.46 -15.00
CA PRO A 208 -3.28 4.01 -14.40
C PRO A 208 -3.90 5.12 -15.28
N GLU A 209 -5.24 5.17 -15.33
CA GLU A 209 -6.01 6.11 -16.14
C GLU A 209 -5.76 7.60 -15.81
N LEU A 210 -5.22 8.32 -16.80
CA LEU A 210 -4.85 9.75 -16.83
C LEU A 210 -5.96 10.79 -16.50
N ARG A 211 -7.16 10.38 -16.09
CA ARG A 211 -8.33 11.29 -16.02
C ARG A 211 -8.38 12.20 -14.80
N PHE A 212 -7.81 11.80 -13.65
CA PHE A 212 -7.95 12.58 -12.42
C PHE A 212 -6.84 13.63 -12.21
N LEU A 213 -5.63 13.39 -12.70
CA LEU A 213 -4.49 14.29 -12.47
C LEU A 213 -4.66 15.64 -13.20
N ILE A 214 -5.19 15.61 -14.42
CA ILE A 214 -5.38 16.80 -15.26
C ILE A 214 -6.45 17.72 -14.67
N ILE A 215 -7.55 17.14 -14.17
CA ILE A 215 -8.65 17.90 -13.56
C ILE A 215 -8.18 18.57 -12.27
N ASP A 216 -7.41 17.85 -11.45
CA ASP A 216 -6.94 18.35 -10.16
C ASP A 216 -5.88 19.45 -10.32
N LEU A 217 -5.01 19.36 -11.34
CA LEU A 217 -4.10 20.45 -11.73
C LEU A 217 -4.85 21.68 -12.25
N LEU A 218 -5.91 21.48 -13.04
CA LEU A 218 -6.74 22.56 -13.57
C LEU A 218 -7.50 23.30 -12.47
N GLU A 219 -8.02 22.59 -11.47
CA GLU A 219 -8.66 23.22 -10.31
C GLU A 219 -7.67 24.02 -9.47
N LYS A 220 -6.50 23.43 -9.15
CA LYS A 220 -5.45 24.11 -8.38
C LYS A 220 -4.92 25.34 -9.13
N GLY A 221 -4.75 25.24 -10.45
CA GLY A 221 -4.35 26.35 -11.32
C GLY A 221 -5.39 27.48 -11.39
N LYS A 222 -6.68 27.14 -11.50
CA LYS A 222 -7.78 28.13 -11.46
C LYS A 222 -7.82 28.89 -10.13
N ARG A 223 -7.66 28.18 -9.01
CA ARG A 223 -7.65 28.80 -7.67
C ARG A 223 -6.47 29.77 -7.52
N ALA A 224 -5.27 29.38 -7.93
CA ALA A 224 -4.08 30.23 -7.88
C ALA A 224 -4.20 31.47 -8.80
N LEU A 225 -4.71 31.32 -10.02
CA LEU A 225 -4.95 32.44 -10.94
C LEU A 225 -6.02 33.41 -10.41
N SER A 226 -7.09 32.90 -9.79
CA SER A 226 -8.13 33.75 -9.19
C SER A 226 -7.59 34.58 -8.02
N ALA A 227 -6.69 34.01 -7.20
CA ALA A 227 -6.05 34.71 -6.09
C ALA A 227 -5.11 35.83 -6.58
N ILE A 228 -4.40 35.60 -7.69
CA ILE A 228 -3.51 36.59 -8.30
C ILE A 228 -4.30 37.71 -9.02
N PHE A 229 -5.44 37.38 -9.64
CA PHE A 229 -6.29 38.40 -10.27
C PHE A 229 -7.04 39.25 -9.25
N SER A 230 -7.51 38.65 -8.15
CA SER A 230 -8.15 39.37 -7.04
C SER A 230 -7.19 40.39 -6.40
N SER A 231 -5.92 40.03 -6.20
CA SER A 231 -4.92 40.95 -5.64
C SER A 231 -4.54 42.10 -6.58
N LYS A 232 -4.57 41.89 -7.91
CA LYS A 232 -4.34 42.93 -8.92
C LYS A 232 -5.54 43.87 -9.13
N VAL A 233 -6.77 43.40 -8.91
CA VAL A 233 -7.97 44.25 -9.00
C VAL A 233 -8.04 45.22 -7.81
N SER A 234 -7.70 44.77 -6.60
CA SER A 234 -7.64 45.64 -5.40
C SER A 234 -6.62 46.78 -5.54
N ALA A 235 -5.48 46.53 -6.20
CA ALA A 235 -4.43 47.52 -6.40
C ALA A 235 -4.74 48.59 -7.47
N ARG A 236 -5.80 48.43 -8.27
CA ARG A 236 -6.15 49.36 -9.37
C ARG A 236 -7.31 50.31 -9.04
N THR A 237 -8.08 50.03 -8.00
CA THR A 237 -9.19 50.88 -7.53
C THR A 237 -8.78 52.06 -6.63
N SER A 238 -7.50 52.24 -6.34
CA SER A 238 -6.99 53.36 -5.52
C SER A 238 -6.45 54.56 -6.32
N LEU A 239 -6.60 54.56 -7.66
CA LEU A 239 -6.10 55.62 -8.53
C LEU A 239 -7.15 56.06 -9.57
N GLU A 240 -8.22 56.71 -9.13
CA GLU A 240 -8.98 57.65 -9.97
C GLU A 240 -9.19 58.97 -9.21
N PRO A 241 -9.01 60.14 -9.86
CA PRO A 241 -8.93 61.42 -9.16
C PRO A 241 -10.33 61.98 -8.89
N ARG A 242 -10.60 62.42 -7.65
CA ARG A 242 -11.71 63.34 -7.40
C ARG A 242 -11.34 64.71 -7.97
N LYS A 243 -12.20 65.21 -8.85
CA LYS A 243 -12.28 66.60 -9.31
C LYS A 243 -12.38 67.56 -8.13
#